data_AF-A0A5K1GNS9-F1
#
_entry.id   AF-A0A5K1GNS9-F1
#
_cell.length_a   1.000
_cell.length_b   1.000
_cell.length_c   1.000
_cell.angle_alpha   90.00
_cell.angle_beta   90.00
_cell.angle_gamma   90.00
#
_symmetry.space_group_name_H-M   'P 1'
#
loop_
_entity.id
_entity.type
_entity.pdbx_description
1 polymer ?
#
loop_
_entity_poly.entity_id
_entity_poly.type
_entity_poly.pdbx_seq_one_letter_code
_entity_poly.pdbx_strand_id
1 'polypeptide(L)' 'SFKEMVSACLVKDPRKRPSSEKLLKHHFFKHGRSNEYLAKTILDGLAPLGDRFRTLK' A
#
# COMPACT_ATOMS: atom_id res chain seq x y z
N SER A 1 -7.29 -10.27 10.21
CA SER A 1 -5.95 -10.88 10.15
C SER A 1 -5.22 -10.51 8.85
N PHE A 2 -3.91 -10.74 8.72
CA PHE A 2 -3.18 -10.53 7.45
C PHE A 2 -3.79 -11.35 6.31
N LYS A 3 -4.16 -12.61 6.60
CA LYS A 3 -4.82 -13.51 5.65
C LYS A 3 -6.11 -12.91 5.08
N GLU A 4 -6.97 -12.33 5.91
CA GLU A 4 -8.22 -11.68 5.44
C GLU A 4 -7.95 -10.49 4.52
N MET A 5 -6.94 -9.67 4.85
CA MET A 5 -6.54 -8.53 4.02
C MET A 5 -6.08 -9.01 2.64
N VAL A 6 -5.24 -10.07 2.59
CA VAL A 6 -4.77 -10.67 1.33
C VAL A 6 -5.92 -11.28 0.54
N SER A 7 -6.82 -12.02 1.19
CA SER A 7 -8.00 -12.61 0.53
C SER A 7 -8.92 -11.56 -0.10
N ALA A 8 -9.05 -10.38 0.52
CA ALA A 8 -9.82 -9.27 -0.04
C ALA A 8 -9.20 -8.74 -1.35
N CYS A 9 -7.88 -8.81 -1.52
CA CYS A 9 -7.18 -8.38 -2.72
C CYS A 9 -7.18 -9.45 -3.83
N LEU A 10 -7.11 -10.73 -3.47
CA LEU A 10 -6.97 -11.85 -4.41
C LEU A 10 -8.32 -12.38 -4.93
N VAL A 11 -9.15 -11.46 -5.44
CA VAL A 11 -10.45 -11.80 -6.05
C VAL A 11 -10.33 -11.92 -7.57
N LYS A 12 -10.96 -12.96 -8.14
CA LYS A 12 -10.94 -13.25 -9.59
C LYS A 12 -11.51 -12.10 -10.42
N ASP A 13 -12.66 -11.54 -10.03
CA ASP A 13 -13.24 -10.36 -10.68
C ASP A 13 -12.50 -9.09 -10.22
N PRO A 14 -11.82 -8.36 -11.13
CA PRO A 14 -11.08 -7.15 -10.79
C PRO A 14 -11.96 -6.07 -10.17
N ARG A 15 -13.24 -5.98 -10.57
CA ARG A 15 -14.16 -4.93 -10.08
C ARG A 15 -14.58 -5.14 -8.63
N LYS A 16 -14.44 -6.37 -8.12
CA LYS A 16 -14.74 -6.71 -6.73
C LYS A 16 -13.57 -6.47 -5.79
N ARG A 17 -12.37 -6.20 -6.33
CA ARG A 17 -11.20 -5.87 -5.52
C ARG A 17 -11.40 -4.51 -4.84
N PRO A 18 -10.97 -4.35 -3.59
CA PRO A 18 -11.03 -3.06 -2.91
C PRO A 18 -10.09 -2.06 -3.59
N SER A 19 -10.48 -0.78 -3.63
CA SER A 19 -9.56 0.31 -3.89
C SER A 19 -8.51 0.41 -2.77
N SER A 20 -7.39 1.07 -3.05
CA SER A 20 -6.39 1.37 -2.02
C SER A 20 -7.00 2.06 -0.80
N GLU A 21 -7.88 3.05 -1.02
CA GLU A 21 -8.57 3.76 0.05
C GLU A 21 -9.44 2.83 0.92
N LYS A 22 -10.17 1.89 0.31
CA LYS A 22 -11.00 0.94 1.04
C LYS A 22 -10.17 -0.11 1.77
N LEU A 23 -9.07 -0.55 1.15
CA LEU A 23 -8.15 -1.54 1.72
C LEU A 23 -7.43 -0.99 2.96
N LEU A 24 -6.97 0.26 2.91
CA LEU A 24 -6.28 0.91 4.03
C LEU A 24 -7.18 1.11 5.26
N LYS A 25 -8.51 1.09 5.09
CA LYS A 25 -9.49 1.10 6.19
C LYS A 25 -9.70 -0.27 6.85
N HIS A 26 -9.12 -1.35 6.31
CA HIS A 26 -9.24 -2.70 6.87
C HIS A 26 -8.56 -2.78 8.25
N HIS A 27 -9.13 -3.57 9.18
CA HIS A 27 -8.62 -3.69 10.56
C HIS A 27 -7.13 -4.08 10.65
N PHE A 28 -6.61 -4.77 9.63
CA PHE A 28 -5.17 -5.07 9.53
C PHE A 28 -4.29 -3.80 9.66
N PHE A 29 -4.74 -2.67 9.14
CA PHE A 29 -4.02 -1.39 9.18
C PHE A 29 -4.41 -0.49 10.37
N LYS A 30 -5.28 -0.95 11.28
CA LYS A 30 -5.77 -0.14 12.41
C LYS A 30 -4.65 0.40 13.30
N HIS A 31 -3.56 -0.36 13.43
CA HIS A 31 -2.37 0.02 14.21
C HIS A 31 -1.20 0.44 13.31
N GLY A 32 -1.49 0.84 12.08
CA GLY A 32 -0.51 1.39 11.15
C GLY A 32 0.09 2.69 11.68
N ARG A 33 1.31 2.99 11.21
CA ARG A 33 1.97 4.28 11.48
C ARG A 33 1.35 5.37 10.61
N SER A 34 1.52 6.62 10.99
CA SER A 34 1.00 7.76 10.23
C SER A 34 1.71 7.89 8.89
N ASN A 35 1.08 8.61 7.96
CA ASN A 35 1.63 8.85 6.63
C ASN A 35 2.97 9.60 6.72
N GLU A 36 3.11 10.52 7.68
CA GLU A 36 4.33 11.30 7.92
C GLU A 36 5.47 10.40 8.38
N TYR A 37 5.18 9.45 9.28
CA TYR A 37 6.17 8.47 9.73
C TYR A 37 6.64 7.60 8.56
N LEU A 38 5.71 7.13 7.72
CA LEU A 38 6.04 6.28 6.57
C LEU A 38 6.85 7.05 5.52
N ALA A 39 6.48 8.29 5.22
CA ALA A 39 7.24 9.14 4.31
C ALA A 39 8.67 9.32 4.82
N LYS A 40 8.82 9.72 6.09
CA LYS A 40 10.14 9.92 6.70
C LYS A 40 10.99 8.65 6.77
N THR A 41 10.38 7.51 7.09
CA THR A 41 11.13 6.27 7.38
C THR A 41 11.44 5.48 6.11
N ILE A 42 10.59 5.57 5.08
CA ILE A 42 10.67 4.72 3.89
C ILE A 42 11.09 5.53 2.65
N LEU A 43 10.64 6.78 2.54
CA LEU A 43 10.79 7.58 1.31
C LEU A 43 11.92 8.61 1.40
N ASP A 44 12.29 9.08 2.58
CA ASP A 44 13.40 10.03 2.73
C ASP A 44 14.71 9.45 2.17
N GLY A 45 15.41 10.25 1.36
CA GLY A 45 16.64 9.85 0.69
C GLY A 45 16.44 9.02 -0.58
N LEU A 46 15.20 8.63 -0.92
CA LEU A 46 14.90 8.02 -2.22
C LEU A 46 14.59 9.09 -3.25
N ALA A 47 15.03 8.87 -4.49
CA ALA A 47 14.62 9.69 -5.62
C ALA A 47 13.09 9.64 -5.79
N PRO A 48 12.47 10.67 -6.39
CA PRO A 48 11.04 10.66 -6.71
C PRO A 48 10.60 9.38 -7.40
N LEU A 49 9.35 8.95 -7.15
CA LEU A 49 8.84 7.66 -7.64
C LEU A 49 8.98 7.50 -9.17
N GLY A 50 8.76 8.58 -9.92
CA GLY A 50 8.90 8.58 -11.38
C GLY A 50 10.33 8.31 -11.84
N ASP A 51 11.32 8.86 -11.14
CA ASP A 51 12.73 8.69 -11.48
C ASP A 51 13.23 7.30 -11.12
N ARG A 52 12.76 6.74 -10.00
CA ARG A 52 13.07 5.36 -9.59
C ARG A 52 12.70 4.33 -10.67
N PHE A 53 11.57 4.54 -11.36
CA PHE A 53 11.15 3.65 -12.44
C PHE A 53 12.09 3.72 -13.66
N ARG A 54 12.66 4.90 -13.93
CA ARG A 54 13.59 5.09 -15.06
C ARG A 54 14.93 4.41 -14.82
N THR A 55 15.40 4.37 -13.57
CA THR A 55 16.67 3.74 -13.18
C THR A 55 16.62 2.20 -13.18
N LEU A 56 15.44 1.59 -13.17
CA LEU A 56 15.27 0.13 -13.24
C LEU A 56 15.31 -0.43 -14.66
N LYS A 57 15.41 0.43 -15.68
CA LYS A 57 15.49 0.04 -17.09
C LYS A 57 16.92 0.11 -17.61
#